data_AF-A0A2N3AX18-F1
#
_entry.id   AF-A0A2N3AX18-F1
#
_cell.length_a   1.000
_cell.length_b   1.000
_cell.length_c   1.000
_cell.angle_alpha   90.00
_cell.angle_beta   90.00
_cell.angle_gamma   90.00
#
_symmetry.space_group_name_H-M   'P 1'
#
loop_
_entity.id
_entity.type
_entity.pdbx_description
1 polymer ?
#
loop_
_entity_poly.entity_id
_entity_poly.type
_entity_poly.pdbx_seq_one_letter_code
_entity_poly.pdbx_strand_id
1 'polypeptide(L)' 'TIVNLDLVRQVKPHTNGECFLVLESGAEVKVSRSYRDVVARFVH' A
#
# COMPACT_ATOMS: atom_id res chain seq x y z
N THR A 1 -2.04 -11.22 0.11
CA THR A 1 -0.65 -10.92 0.51
C THR A 1 -0.69 -10.19 1.83
N ILE A 2 0.10 -10.63 2.81
CA ILE A 2 0.24 -9.94 4.10
C ILE A 2 1.50 -9.07 4.00
N VAL A 3 1.42 -7.83 4.48
CA VAL A 3 2.54 -6.87 4.51
C VAL A 3 2.68 -6.30 5.92
N ASN A 4 3.90 -5.95 6.32
CA ASN A 4 4.13 -5.18 7.53
C ASN A 4 4.00 -3.69 7.20
N LEU A 5 3.05 -3.01 7.85
CA LEU A 5 2.78 -1.58 7.63
C LEU A 5 3.92 -0.69 8.14
N ASP A 6 4.65 -1.11 9.17
CA ASP A 6 5.78 -0.37 9.72
C ASP A 6 6.95 -0.26 8.73
N LEU A 7 7.01 -1.17 7.75
CA LEU A 7 8.03 -1.18 6.70
C LEU A 7 7.55 -0.50 5.42
N VAL A 8 6.36 0.11 5.41
CA VAL A 8 5.85 0.86 4.26
C VAL A 8 6.45 2.25 4.29
N ARG A 9 7.23 2.56 3.26
CA ARG A 9 7.87 3.87 3.08
C ARG A 9 6.97 4.86 2.36
N GLN A 10 6.22 4.41 1.36
CA GLN A 10 5.40 5.29 0.53
C GLN A 10 4.17 4.57 -0.02
N VAL A 11 3.07 5.30 -0.17
CA VAL A 11 1.90 4.88 -0.94
C VAL A 11 1.89 5.65 -2.27
N LYS A 12 1.90 4.92 -3.39
CA LYS A 12 1.76 5.49 -4.73
C LYS A 12 0.37 5.19 -5.28
N PRO A 13 -0.44 6.19 -5.64
CA PRO A 13 -1.71 5.94 -6.30
C PRO A 13 -1.48 5.29 -7.67
N HIS A 14 -2.37 4.38 -8.05
CA HIS A 14 -2.38 3.76 -9.37
C HIS A 14 -3.74 4.01 -10.06
N THR A 15 -4.00 3.28 -11.14
CA THR A 15 -5.25 3.34 -11.89
C THR A 15 -6.38 2.58 -11.17
N ASN A 16 -7.64 2.88 -11.51
CA ASN A 16 -8.82 2.14 -11.06
C ASN A 16 -9.01 2.04 -9.53
N GLY A 17 -8.45 2.99 -8.78
CA GLY A 17 -8.52 3.01 -7.32
C GLY A 17 -7.59 2.00 -6.64
N GLU A 18 -6.67 1.38 -7.39
CA GLU A 18 -5.56 0.61 -6.84
C GLU A 18 -4.43 1.54 -6.36
N CYS A 19 -3.55 1.04 -5.50
CA CYS A 19 -2.32 1.73 -5.13
C CYS A 19 -1.18 0.74 -4.95
N PHE A 20 0.05 1.25 -4.94
CA PHE A 20 1.24 0.47 -4.60
C PHE A 20 1.78 0.93 -3.24
N LEU A 21 2.14 -0.05 -2.41
CA LEU A 21 2.95 0.17 -1.22
C LEU A 21 4.41 -0.05 -1.60
N VAL A 22 5.23 0.97 -1.42
CA VAL A 22 6.68 0.87 -1.54
C VAL A 22 7.22 0.57 -0.16
N LEU A 23 7.84 -0.59 0.01
CA LEU A 23 8.49 -0.98 1.25
C LEU A 23 9.86 -0.30 1.38
N GLU A 24 10.42 -0.27 2.58
CA GLU A 24 11.77 0.24 2.82
C GLU A 24 12.84 -0.46 1.96
N SER A 25 12.65 -1.75 1.69
CA SER A 25 13.52 -2.54 0.82
C SER A 25 13.47 -2.13 -0.66
N GLY A 26 12.55 -1.22 -1.04
CA GLY A 26 12.27 -0.83 -2.41
C GLY A 26 11.30 -1.78 -3.14
N ALA A 27 10.85 -2.86 -2.48
CA ALA A 27 9.84 -3.73 -3.04
C ALA A 27 8.49 -3.01 -3.16
N GLU A 28 7.80 -3.21 -4.29
CA GLU A 28 6.48 -2.63 -4.51
C GLU A 28 5.40 -3.72 -4.42
N VAL A 29 4.38 -3.49 -3.60
CA VAL A 29 3.25 -4.40 -3.42
C VAL A 29 1.98 -3.74 -3.93
N LYS A 30 1.33 -4.35 -4.92
CA LYS A 30 0.05 -3.86 -5.46
C LYS A 30 -1.09 -4.15 -4.49
N VAL A 31 -1.89 -3.13 -4.21
CA VAL A 31 -3.07 -3.19 -3.35
C VAL A 31 -4.31 -2.99 -4.21
N SER A 32 -5.25 -3.94 -4.10
CA SER A 32 -6.53 -3.83 -4.80
C SER A 32 -7.39 -2.72 -4.19
N ARG A 33 -8.30 -2.16 -5.00
CA ARG A 33 -9.22 -1.11 -4.57
C ARG A 33 -9.99 -1.44 -3.28
N SER A 34 -10.34 -2.72 -3.09
CA SER A 34 -11.11 -3.20 -1.94
C SER A 34 -10.32 -3.17 -0.63
N TYR A 35 -8.98 -3.19 -0.71
CA TYR A 35 -8.09 -3.14 0.45
C TYR A 35 -7.43 -1.77 0.65
N ARG A 36 -7.52 -0.87 -0.34
CA ARG A 36 -7.02 0.51 -0.23
C ARG A 36 -7.61 1.23 0.97
N ASP A 37 -8.92 1.15 1.17
CA ASP A 37 -9.61 1.87 2.25
C ASP A 37 -9.25 1.32 3.64
N VAL A 38 -8.81 0.05 3.71
CA VAL A 38 -8.28 -0.55 4.93
C VAL A 38 -6.88 0.01 5.20
N VAL A 39 -5.99 0.00 4.21
CA VAL A 39 -4.64 0.61 4.32
C VAL A 39 -4.75 2.07 4.75
N ALA A 40 -5.63 2.86 4.15
CA ALA A 40 -5.81 4.27 4.47
C ALA A 40 -6.13 4.56 5.95
N ARG A 41 -6.72 3.60 6.68
CA ARG A 41 -7.00 3.76 8.12
C ARG A 41 -5.76 3.62 9.00
N PHE A 42 -4.70 3.00 8.49
CA PHE A 42 -3.49 2.71 9.25
C PHE A 42 -2.30 3.62 8.90
N VAL A 43 -2.41 4.48 7.88
CA VAL A 43 -1.34 5.42 7.49
C VAL A 43 -1.57 6.84 8.04
N HIS A 44 -2.13 6.94 9.26
CA HIS A 44 -2.42 8.21 9.93
C HIS A 44 -1.25 8.74 10.76
#